data_AF-A0A2I9CY83-F1
#
_entry.id   AF-A0A2I9CY83-F1
#
_cell.length_a   1.000
_cell.length_b   1.000
_cell.length_c   1.000
_cell.angle_alpha   90.00
_cell.angle_beta   90.00
_cell.angle_gamma   90.00
#
_symmetry.space_group_name_H-M   'P 1'
#
loop_
_entity.id
_entity.type
_entity.pdbx_description
1 polymer ?
#
loop_
_entity_poly.entity_id
_entity_poly.type
_entity_poly.pdbx_seq_one_letter_code
_entity_poly.pdbx_strand_id
1 'polypeptide(L)' 'MPSRDFLERRNALWRRLRSLAPGTPEFEETLAELCTLTRWDRAQVLAGLGLTGAEAPPPGEKP' A
#
# COMPACT_ATOMS: atom_id res chain seq x y z
N MET A 1 -23.28 -3.26 -2.56
CA MET A 1 -22.28 -2.58 -3.43
C MET A 1 -21.41 -1.70 -2.54
N PRO A 2 -20.09 -1.63 -2.74
CA PRO A 2 -19.25 -0.70 -1.99
C PRO A 2 -19.69 0.75 -2.22
N SER A 3 -19.67 1.57 -1.17
CA SER A 3 -20.03 2.98 -1.27
C SER A 3 -19.04 3.73 -2.15
N ARG A 4 -19.52 4.79 -2.82
CA ARG A 4 -18.67 5.64 -3.68
C ARG A 4 -17.46 6.18 -2.93
N ASP A 5 -17.64 6.69 -1.71
CA ASP A 5 -16.57 7.18 -0.84
C ASP A 5 -15.47 6.11 -0.59
N PHE A 6 -15.87 4.85 -0.39
CA PHE A 6 -14.91 3.74 -0.23
C PHE A 6 -14.06 3.54 -1.48
N LEU A 7 -14.69 3.55 -2.66
CA LEU A 7 -13.98 3.40 -3.94
C LEU A 7 -13.04 4.57 -4.20
N GLU A 8 -13.46 5.80 -3.88
CA GLU A 8 -12.65 7.01 -4.03
C GLU A 8 -11.42 6.96 -3.12
N ARG A 9 -11.59 6.63 -1.82
CA ARG A 9 -10.49 6.48 -0.87
C ARG A 9 -9.51 5.38 -1.28
N ARG A 10 -10.02 4.20 -1.63
CA ARG A 10 -9.19 3.07 -2.07
C ARG A 10 -8.38 3.44 -3.30
N ASN A 11 -9.00 4.06 -4.31
CA ASN A 11 -8.30 4.46 -5.53
C ASN A 11 -7.27 5.57 -5.27
N ALA A 12 -7.56 6.51 -4.36
CA ALA A 12 -6.60 7.55 -3.96
C ALA A 12 -5.36 6.95 -3.28
N LEU A 13 -5.54 5.99 -2.37
CA LEU A 13 -4.45 5.27 -1.71
C LEU A 13 -3.62 4.47 -2.70
N TRP A 14 -4.27 3.74 -3.62
CA TRP A 14 -3.57 3.03 -4.70
C TRP A 14 -2.73 3.96 -5.60
N ARG A 15 -3.24 5.16 -5.89
CA ARG A 15 -2.50 6.15 -6.69
C ARG A 15 -1.30 6.70 -5.92
N ARG A 16 -1.44 6.96 -4.62
CA ARG A 16 -0.34 7.37 -3.74
C ARG A 16 0.74 6.31 -3.68
N LEU A 17 0.38 5.05 -3.41
CA LEU A 17 1.35 3.94 -3.35
C LEU A 17 2.19 3.81 -4.63
N ARG A 18 1.58 3.94 -5.81
CA ARG A 18 2.32 3.90 -7.09
C ARG A 18 3.22 5.11 -7.34
N SER A 19 2.99 6.22 -6.64
CA SER A 19 3.79 7.45 -6.79
C SER A 19 4.93 7.53 -5.76
N LEU A 20 4.86 6.73 -4.69
CA LEU A 20 5.85 6.69 -3.62
C LEU A 20 6.87 5.57 -3.89
N ALA A 21 8.10 5.79 -3.47
CA ALA A 21 9.12 4.76 -3.52
C ALA A 21 8.84 3.69 -2.43
N PRO A 22 8.90 2.40 -2.75
CA PRO A 22 8.73 1.35 -1.76
C PRO A 22 9.79 1.45 -0.65
N GLY A 23 9.38 1.18 0.59
CA GLY A 23 10.26 1.26 1.77
C GLY A 23 10.45 2.66 2.36
N THR A 24 9.84 3.71 1.79
CA THR A 24 9.78 5.02 2.45
C THR A 24 8.73 5.03 3.57
N PRO A 25 8.90 5.88 4.61
CA PRO A 25 7.88 6.00 5.66
C PRO A 25 6.49 6.35 5.10
N GLU A 26 6.42 7.27 4.13
CA GLU A 26 5.14 7.66 3.51
C GLU A 26 4.48 6.50 2.74
N PHE A 27 5.28 5.62 2.12
CA PHE A 27 4.78 4.42 1.45
C PHE A 27 4.17 3.45 2.46
N GLU A 28 4.87 3.24 3.57
CA GLU A 28 4.44 2.34 4.65
C GLU A 28 3.18 2.82 5.35
N GLU A 29 3.08 4.13 5.61
CA GLU A 29 1.86 4.76 6.14
C GLU A 29 0.68 4.57 5.17
N THR A 30 0.88 4.87 3.89
CA THR A 30 -0.16 4.71 2.86
C THR A 30 -0.57 3.24 2.71
N LEU A 31 0.38 2.32 2.83
CA LEU A 31 0.14 0.88 2.76
C LEU A 31 -0.68 0.42 3.97
N ALA A 32 -0.35 0.86 5.17
CA ALA A 32 -1.10 0.54 6.38
C ALA A 32 -2.54 1.08 6.32
N GLU A 33 -2.74 2.30 5.82
CA GLU A 33 -4.07 2.86 5.57
C GLU A 33 -4.87 2.00 4.57
N LEU A 34 -4.24 1.58 3.46
CA LEU A 34 -4.90 0.74 2.47
C LEU A 34 -5.25 -0.64 3.04
N CYS A 35 -4.32 -1.28 3.76
CA CYS A 35 -4.55 -2.54 4.47
C CYS A 35 -5.74 -2.44 5.42
N THR A 36 -5.82 -1.37 6.21
CA THR A 36 -6.93 -1.13 7.15
C THR A 36 -8.26 -0.94 6.41
N LEU A 37 -8.23 -0.20 5.30
CA LEU A 37 -9.42 0.08 4.49
C LEU A 37 -9.95 -1.18 3.80
N THR A 38 -9.09 -2.00 3.21
CA THR A 38 -9.50 -3.19 2.44
C THR A 38 -9.52 -4.47 3.24
N ARG A 39 -9.02 -4.45 4.49
CA ARG A 39 -8.67 -5.62 5.29
C ARG A 39 -7.73 -6.58 4.58
N TRP A 40 -6.82 -6.04 3.77
CA TRP A 40 -5.79 -6.83 3.11
C TRP A 40 -4.52 -6.82 3.93
N ASP A 41 -3.75 -7.89 3.80
CA ASP A 41 -2.41 -7.95 4.35
C ASP A 41 -1.41 -7.21 3.45
N ARG A 42 -0.30 -6.76 4.04
CA ARG A 42 0.80 -6.09 3.32
C ARG A 42 1.21 -6.86 2.05
N ALA A 43 1.36 -8.18 2.16
CA ALA A 43 1.76 -9.02 1.04
C ALA A 43 0.75 -8.98 -0.12
N GLN A 44 -0.56 -8.91 0.17
CA GLN A 44 -1.60 -8.82 -0.86
C GLN A 44 -1.60 -7.45 -1.55
N VAL A 45 -1.39 -6.37 -0.78
CA VAL A 45 -1.26 -5.02 -1.34
C VAL A 45 -0.01 -4.91 -2.22
N LEU A 46 1.13 -5.42 -1.76
CA LEU A 46 2.38 -5.45 -2.53
C LEU A 46 2.23 -6.26 -3.83
N ALA A 47 1.60 -7.43 -3.76
CA ALA A 47 1.28 -8.22 -4.96
C ALA A 47 0.40 -7.44 -5.95
N GLY A 48 -0.55 -6.62 -5.46
CA GLY A 48 -1.36 -5.73 -6.29
C GLY A 48 -0.59 -4.56 -6.92
N LEU A 49 0.59 -4.22 -6.40
CA LEU A 49 1.54 -3.29 -7.02
C LEU A 49 2.51 -3.98 -7.99
N GLY A 50 2.50 -5.32 -8.04
CA GLY A 50 3.52 -6.09 -8.76
C GLY A 50 4.87 -6.13 -8.04
N LEU A 51 4.90 -5.81 -6.75
CA LEU A 51 6.11 -5.78 -5.92
C LEU A 51 6.18 -7.04 -5.06
N THR A 52 7.39 -7.57 -4.90
CA THR A 52 7.70 -8.61 -3.92
C THR A 52 8.20 -8.00 -2.61
N GLY A 53 8.14 -8.75 -1.51
CA GLY A 53 8.65 -8.30 -0.21
C GLY A 53 10.14 -7.90 -0.22
N ALA A 54 10.91 -8.38 -1.20
CA ALA A 54 12.30 -7.99 -1.40
C ALA A 54 12.46 -6.61 -2.05
N GLU A 55 11.48 -6.17 -2.84
CA GLU A 55 11.48 -4.85 -3.51
C GLU A 55 10.90 -3.74 -2.61
N ALA A 56 10.15 -4.12 -1.58
CA ALA A 56 9.59 -3.23 -0.57
C ALA A 56 9.95 -3.72 0.84
N PRO A 57 11.24 -3.67 1.22
CA PRO A 57 11.68 -4.08 2.55
C PRO A 57 10.98 -3.22 3.62
N PRO A 58 10.69 -3.80 4.79
CA PRO A 58 10.09 -3.06 5.88
C PRO A 58 11.00 -1.90 6.32
N PRO A 59 10.41 -0.78 6.81
CA PRO A 59 11.17 0.39 7.19
C PRO A 59 12.09 0.03 8.35
N GLY A 60 13.40 0.02 8.09
CA GLY A 60 14.42 -0.30 9.09
C GLY A 60 15.35 -1.46 8.72
N GLU A 61 14.98 -2.29 7.75
CA GLU A 61 15.92 -3.23 7.11
C GLU A 61 16.76 -2.46 6.09
N LYS A 62 17.87 -1.88 6.58
CA LYS A 62 18.97 -1.50 5.68
C LYS A 62 19.57 -2.78 5.09
N PRO A 63 19.92 -2.81 3.79
CA PRO A 63 20.73 -3.88 3.23
C PRO A 63 22.11 -3.95 3.91
#